data_AF-A0A377FRS4-F1
#
_entry.id   AF-A0A377FRS4-F1
#
_cell.length_a   1.000
_cell.length_b   1.000
_cell.length_c   1.000
_cell.angle_alpha   90.00
_cell.angle_beta   90.00
_cell.angle_gamma   90.00
#
_symmetry.space_group_name_H-M   'P 1'
#
loop_
_entity.id
_entity.type
_entity.pdbx_description
1 polymer ?
#
loop_
_entity_poly.entity_id
_entity_poly.type
_entity_poly.pdbx_seq_one_letter_code
_entity_poly.pdbx_strand_id
1 'polypeptide(L)'
;MKKWMMAIGLGAMLTLGACGGGDEEDTSSNGDTGSNTASVDAEAVYAQNCAACHGANLEGMSGPALTDVGARLSAEEIEGIIRNGKGAMPANVIQDDDEITAVSAWLAEKK
;
A
#
# COMPACT_ATOMS: atom_id res chain seq x y z
N MET A 1 21.95 -43.14 15.16
CA MET A 1 22.12 -42.12 16.21
C MET A 1 20.71 -41.65 16.57
N LYS A 2 20.09 -42.31 17.56
CA LYS A 2 19.70 -41.70 18.85
C LYS A 2 18.70 -40.55 18.62
N LYS A 3 17.40 -40.86 18.49
CA LYS A 3 16.40 -41.09 19.56
C LYS A 3 16.20 -39.83 20.42
N TRP A 4 15.02 -39.21 20.35
CA TRP A 4 14.16 -38.90 21.51
C TRP A 4 12.93 -38.08 21.06
N MET A 5 11.73 -38.67 21.10
CA MET A 5 10.75 -38.57 22.20
C MET A 5 10.07 -37.20 22.20
N MET A 6 8.85 -37.07 21.66
CA MET A 6 7.57 -37.16 22.40
C MET A 6 7.59 -36.46 23.76
N ALA A 7 6.86 -35.34 23.85
CA ALA A 7 6.32 -34.83 25.11
C ALA A 7 4.90 -34.30 24.85
N ILE A 8 3.96 -34.99 25.50
CA ILE A 8 2.54 -34.74 25.62
C ILE A 8 2.34 -33.49 26.50
N GLY A 9 1.48 -32.57 26.07
CA GLY A 9 0.96 -31.48 26.88
C GLY A 9 -0.56 -31.42 26.77
N LEU A 10 -1.24 -32.17 27.64
CA LEU A 10 -2.67 -32.09 27.87
C LEU A 10 -2.99 -30.77 28.58
N GLY A 11 -3.76 -29.89 27.95
CA GLY A 11 -4.18 -28.61 28.52
C GLY A 11 -5.57 -28.24 28.02
N ALA A 12 -6.58 -28.91 28.55
CA ALA A 12 -7.97 -28.53 28.37
C ALA A 12 -8.26 -27.29 29.24
N MET A 13 -8.64 -26.18 28.61
CA MET A 13 -9.47 -25.17 29.26
C MET A 13 -10.47 -24.62 28.24
N LEU A 14 -11.67 -25.18 28.34
CA LEU A 14 -12.91 -24.60 27.84
C LEU A 14 -13.14 -23.24 28.52
N THR A 15 -13.33 -22.19 27.74
CA THR A 15 -14.25 -21.11 28.11
C THR A 15 -15.16 -20.81 26.93
N LEU A 16 -16.38 -21.34 27.01
CA LEU A 16 -17.54 -20.85 26.27
C LEU A 16 -17.82 -19.41 26.71
N GLY A 17 -17.77 -18.48 25.77
CA GLY A 17 -18.44 -17.18 25.83
C GLY A 17 -18.46 -16.60 24.43
N ALA A 18 -19.50 -15.97 23.91
CA ALA A 18 -20.87 -15.81 24.34
C ALA A 18 -21.64 -15.51 23.04
N CYS A 19 -22.90 -15.94 22.95
CA CYS A 19 -23.82 -15.47 21.92
C CYS A 19 -24.18 -14.01 22.23
N GLY A 20 -23.87 -13.09 21.33
CA GLY A 20 -24.24 -11.68 21.42
C GLY A 20 -24.18 -11.06 20.03
N GLY A 21 -25.34 -10.98 19.38
CA GLY A 21 -25.50 -10.35 18.09
C GLY A 21 -25.40 -8.82 18.18
N GLY A 22 -24.97 -8.23 17.08
CA GLY A 22 -24.87 -6.79 16.86
C GLY A 22 -24.04 -6.55 15.61
N ASP A 23 -24.70 -6.55 14.44
CA ASP A 23 -24.23 -5.89 13.23
C ASP A 23 -23.77 -4.46 13.54
N GLU A 24 -22.60 -4.09 13.05
CA GLU A 24 -22.33 -2.83 12.32
C GLU A 24 -20.85 -2.79 11.93
N GLU A 25 -20.64 -3.14 10.66
CA GLU A 25 -19.65 -2.63 9.71
C GLU A 25 -18.58 -1.67 10.27
N ASP A 26 -17.33 -2.13 10.20
CA ASP A 26 -16.29 -1.29 9.61
C ASP A 26 -15.67 -2.08 8.46
N THR A 27 -16.26 -1.83 7.29
CA THR A 27 -15.71 -2.22 5.99
C THR A 27 -14.37 -1.52 5.84
N SER A 28 -13.29 -2.22 6.20
CA SER A 28 -11.93 -1.86 5.80
C SER A 28 -11.15 -3.13 5.54
N SER A 29 -11.49 -3.76 4.42
CA SER A 29 -10.54 -4.28 3.44
C SER A 29 -11.34 -4.79 2.25
N ASN A 30 -12.01 -3.88 1.55
CA ASN A 30 -12.26 -4.08 0.13
C ASN A 30 -11.16 -3.34 -0.61
N GLY A 31 -10.04 -4.06 -0.76
CA GLY A 31 -8.98 -3.80 -1.73
C GLY A 31 -8.60 -5.12 -2.38
N ASP A 32 -9.57 -6.02 -2.61
CA ASP A 32 -9.43 -7.09 -3.59
C ASP A 32 -9.60 -6.44 -4.97
N THR A 33 -8.55 -5.77 -5.41
CA THR A 33 -8.36 -5.38 -6.81
C THR A 33 -6.89 -5.54 -7.09
N GLY A 34 -6.57 -6.47 -7.99
CA GLY A 34 -5.26 -6.53 -8.61
C GLY A 34 -4.32 -7.55 -7.97
N SER A 35 -4.61 -8.83 -8.19
CA SER A 35 -3.61 -9.90 -8.12
C SER A 35 -2.36 -9.65 -9.01
N ASN A 36 -2.31 -8.57 -9.80
CA ASN A 36 -1.15 -8.12 -10.58
C ASN A 36 -0.30 -7.06 -9.87
N THR A 37 -0.89 -6.16 -9.08
CA THR A 37 -0.15 -5.07 -8.41
C THR A 37 0.83 -5.61 -7.37
N ALA A 38 0.52 -6.75 -6.74
CA ALA A 38 1.43 -7.44 -5.81
C ALA A 38 2.77 -7.88 -6.45
N SER A 39 2.84 -7.94 -7.79
CA SER A 39 4.05 -8.24 -8.53
C SER A 39 4.83 -6.99 -8.95
N VAL A 40 4.24 -5.79 -8.86
CA VAL A 40 4.87 -4.55 -9.33
C VAL A 40 5.75 -3.98 -8.22
N ASP A 41 7.00 -3.67 -8.55
CA ASP A 41 7.92 -2.98 -7.66
C ASP A 41 7.64 -1.46 -7.70
N ALA A 42 6.84 -0.99 -6.76
CA ALA A 42 6.41 0.40 -6.67
C ALA A 42 7.58 1.38 -6.48
N GLU A 43 8.59 1.00 -5.69
CA GLU A 43 9.81 1.76 -5.52
C GLU A 43 10.59 1.91 -6.83
N ALA A 44 10.68 0.85 -7.63
CA ALA A 44 11.32 0.90 -8.94
C ALA A 44 10.54 1.77 -9.93
N VAL A 45 9.20 1.71 -9.91
CA VAL A 45 8.33 2.59 -10.70
C VAL A 45 8.55 4.05 -10.30
N TYR A 46 8.60 4.33 -8.99
CA TYR A 46 8.89 5.67 -8.47
C TYR A 46 10.26 6.18 -8.91
N ALA A 47 11.30 5.35 -8.78
CA ALA A 47 12.67 5.71 -9.16
C ALA A 47 12.78 6.06 -10.65
N GLN A 48 12.05 5.35 -11.52
CA GLN A 48 12.08 5.57 -12.96
C GLN A 48 11.27 6.79 -13.41
N ASN A 49 10.10 7.01 -12.82
CA ASN A 49 9.13 7.98 -13.35
C ASN A 49 8.99 9.25 -12.51
N CYS A 50 9.34 9.22 -11.23
CA CYS A 50 9.00 10.28 -10.27
C CYS A 50 10.23 10.96 -9.67
N ALA A 51 11.29 10.20 -9.39
CA ALA A 51 12.45 10.67 -8.62
C ALA A 51 13.18 11.87 -9.26
N ALA A 52 13.15 12.00 -10.59
CA ALA A 52 13.76 13.13 -11.29
C ALA A 52 13.17 14.50 -10.88
N CYS A 53 11.90 14.51 -10.47
CA CYS A 53 11.20 15.73 -10.05
C CYS A 53 10.97 15.76 -8.53
N HIS A 54 10.73 14.61 -7.91
CA HIS A 54 10.34 14.51 -6.50
C HIS A 54 11.46 14.03 -5.56
N GLY A 55 12.69 13.85 -6.08
CA GLY A 55 13.85 13.40 -5.31
C GLY A 55 13.90 11.88 -5.18
N ALA A 56 15.10 11.32 -5.00
CA ALA A 56 15.27 9.86 -4.87
C ALA A 56 14.67 9.31 -3.55
N ASN A 57 14.57 10.17 -2.54
CA ASN A 57 14.08 9.86 -1.20
C ASN A 57 12.78 10.61 -0.88
N LEU A 58 12.00 11.01 -1.91
CA LEU A 58 10.76 11.79 -1.77
C LEU A 58 10.96 13.21 -1.20
N GLU A 59 12.19 13.70 -1.12
CA GLU A 59 12.54 14.97 -0.47
C GLU A 59 12.10 16.21 -1.24
N GLY A 60 11.67 16.03 -2.49
CA GLY A 60 11.33 17.11 -3.41
C GLY A 60 12.57 17.69 -4.09
N MET A 61 12.40 18.08 -5.35
CA MET A 61 13.43 18.74 -6.16
C MET A 61 12.76 19.87 -6.96
N SER A 62 12.42 19.61 -8.22
CA SER A 62 11.63 20.51 -9.07
C SER A 62 10.13 20.41 -8.75
N GLY A 63 9.69 19.25 -8.25
CA GLY A 63 8.38 19.00 -7.68
C GLY A 63 8.42 19.00 -6.15
N PRO A 64 7.24 19.10 -5.49
CA PRO A 64 7.15 19.12 -4.04
C PRO A 64 7.63 17.81 -3.40
N ALA A 65 7.99 17.88 -2.11
CA ALA A 65 8.26 16.69 -1.31
C ALA A 65 7.02 15.78 -1.22
N LEU A 66 7.26 14.48 -1.21
CA LEU A 66 6.24 13.43 -1.12
C LEU A 66 6.41 12.55 0.14
N THR A 67 7.32 12.92 1.06
CA THR A 67 7.57 12.17 2.30
C THR A 67 6.34 11.98 3.17
N ASP A 68 5.37 12.89 3.08
CA ASP A 68 4.13 12.93 3.86
C ASP A 68 2.87 12.87 2.97
N VAL A 69 3.01 12.47 1.70
CA VAL A 69 1.91 12.59 0.73
C VAL A 69 0.70 11.75 1.11
N GLY A 70 0.90 10.59 1.71
CA GLY A 70 -0.14 9.71 2.23
C GLY A 70 -0.84 10.21 3.49
N ALA A 71 -0.32 11.25 4.15
CA ALA A 71 -1.05 11.99 5.18
C ALA A 71 -2.00 13.03 4.58
N ARG A 72 -1.78 13.41 3.31
CA ARG A 72 -2.49 14.50 2.63
C ARG A 72 -3.45 14.04 1.54
N LEU A 73 -3.19 12.88 0.93
CA LEU A 73 -3.92 12.36 -0.23
C LEU A 73 -4.13 10.84 -0.09
N SER A 74 -5.27 10.35 -0.56
CA SER A 74 -5.52 8.92 -0.72
C SER A 74 -4.80 8.35 -1.96
N ALA A 75 -4.76 7.01 -2.06
CA ALA A 75 -4.20 6.34 -3.24
C ALA A 75 -4.93 6.78 -4.53
N GLU A 76 -6.27 6.83 -4.50
CA GLU A 76 -7.10 7.21 -5.65
C GLU A 76 -6.87 8.68 -6.06
N GLU A 77 -6.65 9.57 -5.10
CA GLU A 77 -6.30 10.97 -5.38
C GLU A 77 -4.92 11.07 -6.04
N ILE A 78 -3.96 10.24 -5.60
CA ILE A 78 -2.62 10.18 -6.19
C ILE A 78 -2.69 9.63 -7.61
N GLU A 79 -3.46 8.56 -7.87
CA GLU A 79 -3.67 8.03 -9.22
C GLU A 79 -4.26 9.10 -10.15
N GLY A 80 -5.27 9.82 -9.67
CA GLY A 80 -5.90 10.92 -10.40
C GLY A 80 -4.88 12.00 -10.80
N ILE A 81 -3.94 12.33 -9.91
CA ILE A 81 -2.87 13.30 -10.19
C ILE A 81 -1.87 12.73 -11.20
N ILE A 82 -1.48 11.46 -11.10
CA ILE A 82 -0.55 10.82 -12.04
C ILE A 82 -1.13 10.80 -13.45
N ARG A 83 -2.42 10.50 -13.58
CA ARG A 83 -3.12 10.44 -14.87
C ARG A 83 -3.34 11.82 -15.47
N ASN A 84 -3.81 12.78 -14.68
CA ASN A 84 -4.26 14.08 -15.19
C ASN A 84 -3.21 15.20 -15.08
N GLY A 85 -2.13 14.96 -14.35
CA GLY A 85 -1.18 15.99 -13.96
C GLY A 85 -1.75 16.94 -12.90
N LYS A 86 -0.89 17.79 -12.35
CA LYS A 86 -1.27 18.84 -11.39
C LYS A 86 -0.27 19.98 -11.40
N GLY A 87 -0.74 21.19 -11.73
CA GLY A 87 0.12 22.37 -11.82
C GLY A 87 1.22 22.17 -12.85
N ALA A 88 2.48 22.09 -12.39
CA ALA A 88 3.64 21.84 -13.24
C ALA A 88 3.91 20.34 -13.50
N MET A 89 3.25 19.43 -12.78
CA MET A 89 3.38 17.99 -13.04
C MET A 89 2.59 17.62 -14.30
N PRO A 90 3.23 17.05 -15.34
CA PRO A 90 2.56 16.65 -16.56
C PRO A 90 1.63 15.46 -16.31
N ALA A 91 0.64 15.31 -17.20
CA ALA A 91 -0.27 14.16 -17.23
C ALA A 91 0.42 12.92 -17.81
N ASN A 92 -0.10 11.73 -17.50
CA ASN A 92 0.32 10.43 -18.05
C ASN A 92 1.84 10.18 -17.94
N VAL A 93 2.44 10.51 -16.79
CA VAL A 93 3.86 10.20 -16.51
C VAL A 93 4.13 8.70 -16.44
N ILE A 94 3.09 7.91 -16.14
CA ILE A 94 3.04 6.46 -16.24
C ILE A 94 1.81 6.15 -17.10
N GLN A 95 1.91 5.15 -17.98
CA GLN A 95 0.82 4.73 -18.86
C GLN A 95 0.23 3.37 -18.47
N ASP A 96 1.00 2.54 -17.75
CA ASP A 96 0.54 1.24 -17.29
C ASP A 96 -0.32 1.39 -16.02
N ASP A 97 -1.52 0.83 -16.06
CA ASP A 97 -2.49 0.98 -14.98
C ASP A 97 -2.06 0.23 -13.71
N ASP A 98 -1.38 -0.92 -13.83
CA ASP A 98 -0.90 -1.69 -12.70
C ASP A 98 0.26 -0.94 -12.01
N GLU A 99 1.15 -0.29 -12.77
CA GLU A 99 2.20 0.60 -12.24
C GLU A 99 1.63 1.84 -11.54
N ILE A 100 0.62 2.49 -12.13
CA ILE A 100 -0.06 3.64 -11.50
C ILE A 100 -0.67 3.23 -10.17
N THR A 101 -1.38 2.11 -10.14
CA THR A 101 -2.02 1.59 -8.93
C THR A 101 -0.97 1.25 -7.87
N ALA A 102 0.10 0.55 -8.25
CA ALA A 102 1.18 0.14 -7.35
C ALA A 102 1.87 1.34 -6.69
N VAL A 103 2.30 2.31 -7.50
CA VAL A 103 3.04 3.48 -6.98
C VAL A 103 2.14 4.37 -6.15
N SER A 104 0.86 4.50 -6.50
CA SER A 104 -0.10 5.33 -5.77
C SER A 104 -0.43 4.74 -4.40
N ALA A 105 -0.66 3.42 -4.33
CA ALA A 105 -0.84 2.70 -3.07
C ALA A 105 0.40 2.86 -2.17
N TRP A 106 1.60 2.67 -2.72
CA TRP A 106 2.84 2.82 -1.98
C TRP A 106 3.11 4.26 -1.49
N LEU A 107 2.78 5.27 -2.29
CA LEU A 107 2.87 6.68 -1.90
C LEU A 107 1.86 7.04 -0.80
N ALA A 108 0.66 6.47 -0.82
CA ALA A 108 -0.37 6.68 0.19
C ALA A 108 0.04 6.16 1.59
N GLU A 109 1.06 5.30 1.67
CA GLU A 109 1.63 4.84 2.93
C GLU A 109 2.66 5.81 3.54
N LYS A 110 3.12 6.83 2.79
CA LYS A 110 4.13 7.80 3.27
C LYS A 110 3.47 8.90 4.09
N LYS A 111 3.59 8.83 5.41
CA LYS A 111 2.92 9.72 6.38
C LYS A 111 3.91 10.44 7.28
#